data_AF-A0A1W9S078-F1
#
_entry.id   AF-A0A1W9S078-F1
#
_cell.length_a   1.000
_cell.length_b   1.000
_cell.length_c   1.000
_cell.angle_alpha   90.00
_cell.angle_beta   90.00
_cell.angle_gamma   90.00
#
_symmetry.space_group_name_H-M   'P 1'
#
loop_
_entity.id
_entity.type
_entity.pdbx_description
1 polymer ?
#
loop_
_entity_poly.entity_id
_entity_poly.type
_entity_poly.pdbx_seq_one_letter_code
_entity_poly.pdbx_strand_id
1 'polypeptide(L)'
;EFKRETLYKSDLILVMDKEHLQFFDDELLDRTFLLSNFAHSLRKWCVESGDMELELSDIEEDINDPYGKDIDEYRLCREIIKEYIDIIIERIKIARKSEMEDGG
;
A
#
# COMPACT_ATOMS: atom_id res chain seq x y z
N GLU A 1 15.63 17.49 -0.35
CA GLU A 1 16.56 16.39 -0.68
C GLU A 1 16.13 15.16 0.10
N PHE A 2 15.91 14.05 -0.59
CA PHE A 2 15.50 12.79 0.02
C PHE A 2 16.74 12.07 0.56
N LYS A 3 16.77 11.76 1.85
CA LYS A 3 17.92 11.09 2.47
C LYS A 3 17.77 9.58 2.37
N ARG A 4 18.70 8.93 1.66
CA ARG A 4 18.77 7.45 1.56
C ARG A 4 18.77 6.76 2.92
N GLU A 5 19.36 7.37 3.95
CA GLU A 5 19.33 6.85 5.33
C GLU A 5 17.92 6.60 5.87
N THR A 6 16.91 7.34 5.42
CA THR A 6 15.52 7.11 5.82
C THR A 6 15.00 5.77 5.31
N LEU A 7 15.40 5.35 4.10
CA LEU A 7 14.97 4.07 3.52
C LEU A 7 15.45 2.89 4.35
N TYR A 8 16.72 2.88 4.76
CA TYR A 8 17.28 1.77 5.53
C TYR A 8 16.65 1.62 6.92
N LYS A 9 16.04 2.69 7.46
CA LYS A 9 15.32 2.67 8.75
C LYS A 9 13.85 2.28 8.63
N SER A 10 13.30 2.22 7.42
CA SER A 10 11.90 1.88 7.21
C SER A 10 11.68 0.38 7.31
N ASP A 11 10.65 -0.05 8.04
CA ASP A 11 10.22 -1.45 8.08
C ASP A 11 9.46 -1.87 6.80
N LEU A 12 8.84 -0.90 6.13
CA LEU A 12 8.06 -1.08 4.92
C LEU A 12 8.26 0.13 4.00
N ILE A 13 8.50 -0.13 2.71
CA ILE A 13 8.62 0.88 1.68
C ILE A 13 7.53 0.62 0.65
N LEU A 14 6.66 1.61 0.44
CA LEU A 14 5.57 1.55 -0.53
C LEU A 14 5.85 2.57 -1.63
N VAL A 15 5.96 2.09 -2.87
CA VAL A 15 6.19 2.93 -4.05
C VAL A 15 4.94 3.03 -4.90
N MET A 16 4.80 4.12 -5.66
CA MET A 16 3.58 4.42 -6.41
C MET A 16 3.49 3.67 -7.74
N ASP A 17 4.63 3.40 -8.37
CA ASP A 17 4.71 2.73 -9.66
C ASP A 17 5.93 1.80 -9.74
N LYS A 18 5.98 1.00 -10.82
CA LYS A 18 7.06 0.05 -11.11
C LYS A 18 8.38 0.72 -11.47
N GLU A 19 8.34 1.93 -12.04
CA GLU A 19 9.56 2.66 -12.39
C GLU A 19 10.33 3.08 -11.13
N HIS A 20 9.66 3.32 -10.01
CA HIS A 20 10.33 3.61 -8.75
C HIS A 20 11.15 2.44 -8.20
N LEU A 21 10.80 1.19 -8.53
CA LEU A 21 11.51 0.00 -8.05
C LEU A 21 12.96 -0.04 -8.54
N GLN A 22 13.26 0.56 -9.70
CA GLN A 22 14.61 0.54 -10.29
C GLN A 22 15.65 1.34 -9.48
N PHE A 23 15.21 2.17 -8.52
CA PHE A 23 16.10 3.02 -7.72
C PHE A 23 16.55 2.38 -6.40
N PHE A 24 16.04 1.20 -6.07
CA PHE A 24 16.33 0.46 -4.85
C PHE A 24 17.37 -0.63 -5.11
N ASP A 25 18.25 -0.85 -4.14
CA ASP A 25 19.23 -1.94 -4.15
C ASP A 25 18.62 -3.22 -3.54
N ASP A 26 19.34 -4.34 -3.72
CA ASP A 26 18.88 -5.66 -3.27
C ASP A 26 18.59 -5.72 -1.76
N GLU A 27 19.25 -4.87 -0.95
CA GLU A 27 19.05 -4.76 0.49
C GLU A 27 17.72 -4.11 0.90
N LEU A 28 17.07 -3.41 -0.02
CA LEU A 28 15.79 -2.74 0.21
C LEU A 28 14.63 -3.46 -0.51
N LEU A 29 14.92 -4.28 -1.52
CA LEU A 29 13.89 -4.93 -2.34
C LEU A 29 12.99 -5.91 -1.57
N ASP A 30 13.49 -6.51 -0.49
CA ASP A 30 12.73 -7.46 0.36
C ASP A 30 11.57 -6.80 1.14
N ARG A 31 11.67 -5.49 1.38
CA ARG A 31 10.68 -4.68 2.09
C ARG A 31 10.06 -3.57 1.23
N THR A 32 10.29 -3.62 -0.08
CA THR A 32 9.76 -2.64 -1.04
C THR A 32 8.64 -3.26 -1.87
N PHE A 33 7.48 -2.62 -1.88
CA PHE A 33 6.31 -3.09 -2.61
C PHE A 33 5.64 -1.95 -3.37
N LEU A 34 4.99 -2.27 -4.50
CA LEU A 34 4.01 -1.35 -5.09
C LEU A 34 2.86 -1.17 -4.10
N LEU A 35 2.43 0.07 -3.88
CA LEU A 35 1.32 0.39 -2.98
C LEU A 35 0.05 -0.38 -3.38
N SER A 36 -0.25 -0.44 -4.69
CA SER A 36 -1.37 -1.19 -5.27
C SER A 36 -1.30 -2.68 -4.95
N ASN A 37 -0.18 -3.34 -5.28
CA ASN A 37 0.00 -4.78 -5.05
C ASN A 37 -0.07 -5.13 -3.56
N PHE A 38 0.52 -4.30 -2.71
CA PHE A 38 0.51 -4.50 -1.27
C PHE A 38 -0.91 -4.39 -0.72
N ALA A 39 -1.64 -3.32 -1.04
CA ALA A 39 -3.03 -3.14 -0.63
C ALA A 39 -3.94 -4.27 -1.15
N HIS A 40 -3.79 -4.67 -2.41
CA HIS A 40 -4.56 -5.76 -3.00
C HIS A 40 -4.29 -7.10 -2.30
N SER A 41 -3.03 -7.41 -2.02
CA SER A 41 -2.65 -8.64 -1.32
C SER A 41 -3.22 -8.70 0.10
N LEU A 42 -3.17 -7.57 0.83
CA LEU A 42 -3.76 -7.47 2.16
C LEU A 42 -5.28 -7.63 2.12
N ARG A 43 -5.93 -6.99 1.15
CA ARG A 43 -7.37 -7.10 0.96
C ARG A 43 -7.79 -8.54 0.72
N LYS A 44 -7.14 -9.23 -0.23
CA LYS A 44 -7.41 -10.63 -0.55
C LYS A 44 -7.33 -11.50 0.69
N TRP A 45 -6.28 -11.31 1.49
CA TRP A 45 -6.11 -12.01 2.75
C TRP A 45 -7.26 -11.74 3.74
N CYS A 46 -7.68 -10.47 3.91
CA CYS A 46 -8.76 -10.11 4.84
C CYS A 46 -10.12 -10.70 4.43
N VAL A 47 -10.36 -10.81 3.12
CA VAL A 47 -11.58 -11.46 2.59
C VAL A 47 -11.52 -12.97 2.83
N GLU A 48 -10.37 -13.60 2.57
CA GLU A 48 -10.18 -15.04 2.79
C GLU A 48 -10.22 -15.43 4.28
N SER A 49 -9.82 -14.54 5.19
CA SER A 49 -9.93 -14.75 6.64
C SER A 49 -11.32 -14.46 7.22
N GLY A 50 -12.22 -13.86 6.43
CA GLY A 50 -13.56 -13.46 6.88
C GLY A 50 -13.58 -12.19 7.74
N ASP A 51 -12.49 -11.43 7.79
CA ASP A 51 -12.37 -10.19 8.57
C ASP A 51 -12.92 -8.96 7.85
N MET A 52 -13.23 -9.08 6.55
CA MET A 52 -13.66 -7.96 5.71
C MET A 52 -14.64 -8.40 4.62
N GLU A 53 -15.81 -7.75 4.57
CA GLU A 53 -16.76 -7.83 3.45
C GLU A 53 -16.65 -6.54 2.62
N LEU A 54 -15.91 -6.57 1.51
CA LEU A 54 -15.74 -5.42 0.62
C LEU A 54 -15.98 -5.85 -0.82
N GLU A 55 -16.94 -5.21 -1.51
CA GLU A 55 -17.22 -5.45 -2.93
C GLU A 55 -15.96 -5.22 -3.78
N LEU A 56 -15.68 -6.12 -4.72
CA LEU A 56 -14.57 -6.04 -5.67
C LEU A 56 -14.82 -4.89 -6.64
N SER A 57 -14.53 -3.65 -6.25
CA SER A 57 -14.19 -2.62 -7.23
C SER A 57 -12.92 -3.09 -7.97
N ASP A 58 -12.92 -2.92 -9.28
CA ASP A 58 -11.74 -3.14 -10.12
C ASP A 58 -10.71 -2.08 -9.74
N ILE A 59 -9.83 -2.44 -8.82
CA ILE A 59 -8.72 -1.62 -8.38
C ILE A 59 -7.64 -1.66 -9.46
N GLU A 60 -7.22 -0.50 -9.98
CA GLU A 60 -6.17 -0.41 -11.01
C GLU A 60 -4.80 -0.87 -10.47
N GLU A 61 -4.07 -1.66 -11.25
CA GLU A 61 -2.75 -2.21 -10.86
C GLU A 61 -1.67 -1.13 -10.62
N ASP A 62 -1.78 0.04 -11.25
CA ASP A 62 -0.79 1.12 -11.17
C ASP A 62 -1.47 2.47 -10.88
N ILE A 63 -0.85 3.30 -10.03
CA ILE A 63 -1.33 4.65 -9.74
C ILE A 63 -0.78 5.58 -10.83
N ASN A 64 -1.66 6.10 -11.68
CA ASN A 64 -1.25 7.02 -12.76
C ASN A 64 -0.56 8.26 -12.19
N ASP A 65 0.57 8.66 -12.79
CA ASP A 65 1.26 9.91 -12.46
C ASP A 65 0.43 11.11 -12.96
N PRO A 66 -0.10 11.96 -12.06
CA PRO A 66 -0.90 13.11 -12.45
C PRO A 66 -0.05 14.30 -12.90
N TYR A 67 1.29 14.21 -12.91
CA TYR A 67 2.15 15.34 -13.25
C TYR A 67 1.86 15.91 -14.64
N GLY A 68 1.64 17.23 -14.69
CA GLY A 68 1.28 17.94 -15.93
C GLY A 68 -0.15 17.68 -16.45
N LYS A 69 -0.99 16.94 -15.72
CA LYS A 69 -2.39 16.69 -16.06
C LYS A 69 -3.33 17.74 -15.45
N ASP A 70 -4.61 17.65 -15.79
CA ASP A 70 -5.65 18.49 -15.19
C ASP A 70 -5.94 18.12 -13.73
N ILE A 71 -6.68 18.98 -13.04
CA ILE A 71 -6.99 18.81 -11.62
C ILE A 71 -7.83 17.56 -11.31
N ASP A 72 -8.61 17.06 -12.28
CA ASP A 72 -9.47 15.91 -12.07
C ASP A 72 -8.64 14.63 -12.03
N GLU A 73 -7.55 14.54 -12.80
CA GLU A 73 -6.55 13.46 -12.70
C GLU A 73 -5.88 13.42 -11.31
N TYR A 74 -5.53 14.58 -10.73
CA TYR A 74 -5.01 14.62 -9.35
C TYR A 74 -6.04 14.16 -8.32
N ARG A 75 -7.32 14.50 -8.52
CA ARG A 75 -8.41 14.06 -7.63
C ARG A 75 -8.60 12.55 -7.71
N LEU A 76 -8.56 11.98 -8.91
CA LEU A 76 -8.64 10.55 -9.11
C LEU A 76 -7.47 9.82 -8.42
N CYS A 77 -6.24 10.27 -8.68
CA CYS A 77 -5.03 9.74 -8.03
C CYS A 77 -5.14 9.78 -6.50
N ARG A 78 -5.66 10.88 -5.93
CA ARG A 78 -5.90 11.00 -4.48
C ARG A 78 -6.89 9.97 -3.96
N GLU A 79 -8.03 9.78 -4.63
CA GLU A 79 -9.04 8.81 -4.16
C GLU A 79 -8.48 7.37 -4.20
N ILE A 80 -7.72 7.01 -5.24
CA ILE A 80 -7.05 5.70 -5.34
C ILE A 80 -6.06 5.50 -4.20
N ILE A 81 -5.16 6.48 -3.96
CA ILE A 81 -4.19 6.40 -2.86
C ILE A 81 -4.90 6.26 -1.52
N LYS A 82 -5.97 7.02 -1.30
CA LYS A 82 -6.76 6.97 -0.07
C LYS A 82 -7.35 5.58 0.16
N GLU A 83 -7.93 4.96 -0.86
CA GLU A 83 -8.49 3.60 -0.77
C GLU A 83 -7.41 2.58 -0.35
N TYR A 84 -6.20 2.67 -0.93
CA TYR A 84 -5.10 1.77 -0.57
C TYR A 84 -4.64 1.96 0.86
N ILE A 85 -4.53 3.21 1.31
CA ILE A 85 -4.16 3.51 2.69
C ILE A 85 -5.22 3.03 3.67
N ASP A 86 -6.51 3.19 3.37
CA ASP A 86 -7.60 2.71 4.21
C ASP A 86 -7.54 1.18 4.38
N ILE A 87 -7.29 0.42 3.31
CA ILE A 87 -7.10 -1.05 3.37
C ILE A 87 -5.92 -1.41 4.28
N ILE A 88 -4.78 -0.73 4.13
CA ILE A 88 -3.57 -0.99 4.92
C ILE A 88 -3.84 -0.71 6.41
N ILE A 89 -4.51 0.39 6.72
CA ILE A 89 -4.87 0.78 8.09
C ILE A 89 -5.78 -0.28 8.72
N GLU A 90 -6.81 -0.73 8.01
CA GLU A 90 -7.70 -1.78 8.53
C GLU A 90 -6.94 -3.06 8.84
N ARG A 91 -6.01 -3.48 7.98
CA ARG A 91 -5.17 -4.66 8.27
C ARG A 91 -4.32 -4.49 9.52
N ILE A 92 -3.72 -3.32 9.72
CA ILE A 92 -2.90 -3.02 10.91
C ILE A 92 -3.75 -3.09 12.18
N LYS A 93 -4.98 -2.58 12.13
CA LYS A 93 -5.93 -2.66 13.24
C LYS A 93 -6.30 -4.12 13.56
N ILE A 94 -6.60 -4.93 12.54
CA ILE A 94 -6.91 -6.36 12.70
C ILE A 94 -5.72 -7.09 13.34
N ALA A 95 -4.49 -6.88 12.83
CA ALA A 95 -3.27 -7.50 13.38
C ALA A 95 -3.13 -7.27 14.88
N ARG A 96 -3.28 -6.02 15.29
CA ARG A 96 -3.14 -5.60 16.69
C ARG A 96 -4.23 -6.19 17.59
N LYS A 97 -5.44 -6.37 17.05
CA LYS A 97 -6.54 -6.96 17.82
C LYS A 97 -6.27 -8.44 18.11
N SER A 98 -5.81 -9.21 17.11
CA SER A 98 -5.47 -10.63 17.27
C SER A 98 -4.36 -10.84 18.31
N GLU A 99 -3.32 -10.01 18.31
CA GLU A 99 -2.24 -10.07 19.31
C GLU A 99 -2.71 -9.85 20.76
N MET A 100 -3.79 -9.08 20.95
CA MET A 100 -4.36 -8.82 22.28
C MET A 100 -5.26 -9.95 22.78
N GLU A 101 -5.91 -10.68 21.88
CA GLU A 101 -6.84 -11.77 22.22
C GLU A 101 -6.12 -13.10 22.52
N ASP A 102 -4.97 -13.35 21.87
CA ASP A 102 -4.14 -14.55 22.09
C ASP A 102 -3.22 -14.47 23.33
N GLY A 103 -3.18 -13.33 24.01
CA GLY A 103 -2.32 -13.06 25.18
C GLY A 103 -3.00 -13.16 26.56
N GLY A 104 -4.21 -13.73 26.65
CA GLY A 104 -5.05 -13.78 27.85
C GLY A 104 -5.11 -15.15 28.55
#